data_AF-A0A4R1U227-F1
#
_entry.id   AF-A0A4R1U227-F1
#
_cell.length_a   1.000
_cell.length_b   1.000
_cell.length_c   1.000
_cell.angle_alpha   90.00
_cell.angle_beta   90.00
_cell.angle_gamma   90.00
#
_symmetry.space_group_name_H-M   'P 1'
#
loop_
_entity.id
_entity.type
_entity.pdbx_description
1 polymer ?
#
loop_
_entity_poly.entity_id
_entity_poly.type
_entity_poly.pdbx_seq_one_letter_code
_entity_poly.pdbx_strand_id
1 'polypeptide(L)'
;MLLVRIAIYILKLYAFTAYQFDLALGAYCLLVNGLVWDSEIVLRSFYETVVKFFFLSTASTEIRGGLLKEFWEVLLAIYDAKGAEKAKSPEKLARSQGRIDDARIFEFLQRPENFSIEGPGNRQFRKSVEQKWSFSKIVDVLNRGGDGHQKISRIDAMFHNYGMASHLSHASPKVFDLLEDRATRGEDLGLLEVAHVGRMLSDIVSLTVFSLHQVRVSLLGIMPMADILVKAYSRMSDLTKPYQEAFQRSQDDLYRDPSQ
;
A
#
# COMPACT_ATOMS: atom_id res chain seq x y z
N MET A 1 22.23 18.22 17.11
CA MET A 1 20.76 18.02 17.04
C MET A 1 20.27 17.68 15.62
N LEU A 2 20.77 18.35 14.56
CA LEU A 2 20.39 18.07 13.16
C LEU A 2 20.74 16.65 12.69
N LEU A 3 21.97 16.18 12.97
CA LEU A 3 22.44 14.84 12.59
C LEU A 3 21.57 13.71 13.19
N VAL A 4 21.13 13.86 14.43
CA VAL A 4 20.24 12.88 15.10
C VAL A 4 18.87 12.82 14.42
N ARG A 5 18.29 13.98 14.05
CA ARG A 5 17.02 14.04 13.32
C ARG A 5 17.10 13.39 11.93
N ILE A 6 18.21 13.61 11.23
CA ILE A 6 18.49 12.98 9.93
C ILE A 6 18.63 11.46 10.09
N ALA A 7 19.38 10.99 11.10
CA ALA A 7 19.55 9.55 11.36
C ALA A 7 18.22 8.85 11.67
N ILE A 8 17.37 9.47 12.50
CA ILE A 8 16.03 8.95 12.80
C ILE A 8 15.20 8.86 11.53
N TYR A 9 15.18 9.91 10.71
CA TYR A 9 14.44 9.91 9.45
C TYR A 9 14.90 8.80 8.50
N ILE A 10 16.22 8.63 8.33
CA ILE A 10 16.79 7.56 7.50
C ILE A 10 16.36 6.19 8.01
N LEU A 11 16.42 5.95 9.32
CA LEU A 11 15.98 4.69 9.92
C LEU A 11 14.49 4.42 9.68
N LYS A 12 13.65 5.46 9.76
CA LYS A 12 12.22 5.32 9.48
C LYS A 12 11.96 5.02 8.00
N LEU A 13 12.64 5.69 7.08
CA LEU A 13 12.55 5.37 5.65
C LEU A 13 13.02 3.94 5.36
N TYR A 14 14.09 3.49 6.02
CA TYR A 14 14.58 2.12 5.88
C TYR A 14 13.51 1.11 6.28
N ALA A 15 12.78 1.34 7.38
CA ALA A 15 11.68 0.46 7.80
C ALA A 15 10.56 0.38 6.74
N PHE A 16 10.17 1.51 6.15
CA PHE A 16 9.18 1.51 5.04
C PHE A 16 9.69 0.76 3.83
N THR A 17 10.93 1.00 3.41
CA THR A 17 11.55 0.34 2.26
C THR A 17 11.64 -1.17 2.50
N ALA A 18 12.07 -1.61 3.67
CA ALA A 18 12.13 -3.03 4.02
C ALA A 18 10.75 -3.69 3.94
N TYR A 19 9.73 -3.08 4.55
CA TYR A 19 8.37 -3.60 4.51
C TYR A 19 7.78 -3.62 3.10
N GLN A 20 8.08 -2.59 2.29
CA GLN A 20 7.71 -2.57 0.87
C GLN A 20 8.33 -3.75 0.11
N PHE A 21 9.62 -4.06 0.35
CA PHE A 21 10.29 -5.20 -0.27
C PHE A 21 9.70 -6.53 0.18
N ASP A 22 9.37 -6.70 1.46
CA ASP A 22 8.72 -7.91 1.96
C ASP A 22 7.37 -8.16 1.29
N LEU A 23 6.56 -7.10 1.13
CA LEU A 23 5.28 -7.17 0.43
C LEU A 23 5.45 -7.46 -1.06
N ALA A 24 6.43 -6.83 -1.72
CA ALA A 24 6.76 -7.09 -3.12
C ALA A 24 7.20 -8.55 -3.34
N LEU A 25 8.05 -9.07 -2.44
CA LEU A 25 8.52 -10.44 -2.48
C LEU A 25 7.36 -11.42 -2.22
N GLY A 26 6.52 -11.15 -1.22
CA GLY A 26 5.33 -11.95 -0.94
C GLY A 26 4.38 -12.01 -2.14
N ALA A 27 4.06 -10.86 -2.73
CA ALA A 27 3.24 -10.79 -3.93
C ALA A 27 3.86 -11.55 -5.11
N TYR A 28 5.18 -11.41 -5.33
CA TYR A 28 5.90 -12.14 -6.37
C TYR A 28 5.86 -13.66 -6.15
N CYS A 29 6.12 -14.12 -4.92
CA CYS A 29 6.05 -15.55 -4.56
C CYS A 29 4.66 -16.14 -4.85
N LEU A 30 3.60 -15.40 -4.55
CA LEU A 30 2.23 -15.83 -4.86
C LEU A 30 2.00 -15.91 -6.38
N LEU A 31 2.48 -14.91 -7.14
CA LEU A 31 2.36 -14.89 -8.60
C LEU A 31 3.02 -16.10 -9.26
N VAL A 32 4.27 -16.41 -8.89
CA VAL A 32 4.99 -17.55 -9.50
C VAL A 32 4.40 -18.91 -9.13
N ASN A 33 3.55 -18.97 -8.10
CA ASN A 33 2.80 -20.17 -7.71
C ASN A 33 1.35 -20.16 -8.25
N GLY A 34 1.00 -19.24 -9.14
CA GLY A 34 -0.34 -19.16 -9.74
C GLY A 34 -1.42 -18.57 -8.82
N LEU A 35 -1.06 -18.06 -7.65
CA LEU A 35 -1.98 -17.45 -6.67
C LEU A 35 -2.17 -15.96 -6.97
N VAL A 36 -2.70 -15.67 -8.16
CA VAL A 36 -2.80 -14.31 -8.72
C VAL A 36 -3.70 -13.40 -7.88
N TRP A 37 -4.84 -13.90 -7.41
CA TRP A 37 -5.79 -13.12 -6.62
C TRP A 37 -5.27 -12.83 -5.21
N ASP A 38 -4.65 -13.81 -4.56
CA ASP A 38 -3.98 -13.62 -3.27
C ASP A 38 -2.85 -12.59 -3.38
N SER A 39 -2.10 -12.63 -4.49
CA SER A 39 -1.07 -11.63 -4.76
C SER A 39 -1.68 -10.22 -4.88
N GLU A 40 -2.81 -10.06 -5.55
CA GLU A 40 -3.50 -8.76 -5.66
C GLU A 40 -3.98 -8.25 -4.29
N ILE A 41 -4.43 -9.14 -3.41
CA ILE A 41 -4.76 -8.80 -2.01
C ILE A 41 -3.53 -8.27 -1.27
N VAL A 42 -2.37 -8.93 -1.41
CA VAL A 42 -1.10 -8.45 -0.83
C VAL A 42 -0.69 -7.11 -1.43
N LEU A 43 -0.89 -6.90 -2.73
CA LEU A 43 -0.57 -5.65 -3.40
C LEU A 43 -1.35 -4.45 -2.85
N ARG A 44 -2.53 -4.65 -2.24
CA ARG A 44 -3.22 -3.58 -1.52
C ARG A 44 -2.32 -2.93 -0.47
N SER A 45 -1.71 -3.74 0.38
CA SER A 45 -0.78 -3.28 1.43
C SER A 45 0.49 -2.69 0.85
N PHE A 46 0.95 -3.20 -0.30
CA PHE A 46 2.08 -2.64 -1.02
C PHE A 46 1.79 -1.21 -1.48
N TYR A 47 0.64 -0.97 -2.13
CA TYR A 47 0.22 0.35 -2.56
C TYR A 47 0.08 1.33 -1.38
N GLU A 48 -0.48 0.89 -0.25
CA GLU A 48 -0.54 1.74 0.95
C GLU A 48 0.84 2.13 1.49
N THR A 49 1.76 1.17 1.51
CA THR A 49 3.13 1.41 1.97
C THR A 49 3.84 2.41 1.06
N VAL A 50 3.69 2.25 -0.26
CA VAL A 50 4.23 3.16 -1.27
C VAL A 50 3.70 4.59 -1.09
N VAL A 51 2.38 4.79 -0.95
CA VAL A 51 1.85 6.16 -0.83
C VAL A 51 2.24 6.81 0.50
N LYS A 52 2.27 6.05 1.61
CA LYS A 52 2.75 6.55 2.92
C LYS A 52 4.23 6.90 2.85
N PHE A 53 5.03 6.11 2.14
CA PHE A 53 6.43 6.38 1.86
C PHE A 53 6.58 7.69 1.06
N PHE A 54 5.83 7.87 -0.02
CA PHE A 54 5.83 9.11 -0.80
C PHE A 54 5.39 10.31 0.02
N PHE A 55 4.36 10.16 0.84
CA PHE A 55 3.88 11.23 1.73
C PHE A 55 4.98 11.76 2.64
N LEU A 56 5.75 10.88 3.28
CA LEU A 56 6.85 11.27 4.16
C LEU A 56 8.05 11.83 3.40
N SER A 57 8.36 11.26 2.23
CA SER A 57 9.56 11.61 1.47
C SER A 57 9.42 12.85 0.58
N THR A 58 8.20 13.24 0.23
CA THR A 58 7.90 14.51 -0.46
C THR A 58 7.65 15.67 0.50
N ALA A 59 7.44 15.39 1.79
CA ALA A 59 7.22 16.39 2.81
C ALA A 59 8.45 17.30 3.00
N SER A 60 8.22 18.59 3.16
CA SER A 60 9.24 19.59 3.43
C SER A 60 9.87 19.37 4.80
N THR A 61 11.07 19.91 4.99
CA THR A 61 11.81 19.78 6.25
C THR A 61 11.04 20.32 7.46
N GLU A 62 10.15 21.29 7.25
CA GLU A 62 9.37 21.97 8.28
C GLU A 62 8.27 21.05 8.84
N ILE A 63 7.55 20.33 7.97
CA ILE A 63 6.41 19.50 8.38
C ILE A 63 6.78 18.04 8.65
N ARG A 64 7.87 17.55 8.05
CA ARG A 64 8.25 16.13 8.06
C ARG A 64 8.43 15.59 9.48
N GLY A 65 9.03 16.37 10.38
CA GLY A 65 9.18 15.98 11.78
C GLY A 65 7.83 15.75 12.48
N GLY A 66 6.85 16.62 12.21
CA GLY A 66 5.49 16.47 12.73
C GLY A 66 4.78 15.25 12.17
N LEU A 67 4.92 14.98 10.86
CA LEU A 67 4.33 13.80 10.22
C LEU A 67 4.94 12.50 10.75
N LEU A 68 6.26 12.44 10.96
CA LEU A 68 6.90 11.27 11.55
C LEU A 68 6.39 10.99 12.96
N LYS A 69 6.27 12.04 13.79
CA LYS A 69 5.70 11.93 15.13
C LYS A 69 4.25 11.44 15.08
N GLU A 70 3.45 12.02 14.20
CA GLU A 70 2.04 11.66 14.04
C GLU A 70 1.88 10.19 13.60
N PHE A 71 2.70 9.72 12.65
CA PHE A 71 2.64 8.33 12.19
C PHE A 71 3.09 7.32 13.26
N TRP A 72 4.24 7.57 13.89
CA TRP A 72 4.87 6.59 14.77
C TRP A 72 4.37 6.63 16.21
N GLU A 73 3.84 7.76 16.67
CA GLU A 73 3.38 7.92 18.05
C GLU A 73 1.86 8.05 18.10
N VAL A 74 1.29 9.03 17.39
CA VAL A 74 -0.15 9.35 17.51
C VAL A 74 -1.01 8.26 16.89
N LEU A 75 -0.71 7.87 15.65
CA LEU A 75 -1.47 6.83 14.94
C LEU A 75 -1.30 5.46 15.60
N LEU A 76 -0.09 5.15 16.09
CA LEU A 76 0.16 3.95 16.88
C LEU A 76 -0.70 3.92 18.15
N ALA A 77 -0.71 5.01 18.92
CA ALA A 77 -1.53 5.12 20.13
C ALA A 77 -3.04 5.01 19.85
N ILE A 78 -3.50 5.45 18.68
CA ILE A 78 -4.89 5.23 18.24
C ILE A 78 -5.16 3.73 18.01
N TYR A 79 -4.22 3.03 17.37
CA TYR A 79 -4.33 1.60 17.12
C TYR A 79 -4.22 0.75 18.38
N ASP A 80 -3.36 1.13 19.32
CA ASP A 80 -3.27 0.51 20.65
C ASP A 80 -4.62 0.55 21.38
N ALA A 81 -5.24 1.73 21.48
CA ALA A 81 -6.55 1.89 22.12
C ALA A 81 -7.63 1.01 21.47
N LYS A 82 -7.63 0.92 20.13
CA LYS A 82 -8.55 0.05 19.39
C LYS A 82 -8.23 -1.44 19.60
N GLY A 83 -6.94 -1.79 19.66
CA GLY A 83 -6.47 -3.14 19.90
C GLY A 83 -6.88 -3.64 21.28
N ALA A 84 -6.66 -2.82 22.31
CA ALA A 84 -7.09 -3.09 23.67
C ALA A 84 -8.61 -3.30 23.76
N GLU A 85 -9.40 -2.44 23.13
CA GLU A 85 -10.86 -2.61 23.09
C GLU A 85 -11.28 -3.91 22.40
N LYS A 86 -10.66 -4.23 21.26
CA LYS A 86 -10.93 -5.48 20.52
C LYS A 86 -10.48 -6.73 21.27
N ALA A 87 -9.47 -6.64 22.14
CA ALA A 87 -8.93 -7.77 22.89
C ALA A 87 -9.85 -8.25 24.03
N LYS A 88 -10.74 -7.39 24.56
CA LYS A 88 -11.66 -7.71 25.65
C LYS A 88 -12.55 -8.92 25.39
N SER A 89 -13.12 -9.00 24.18
CA SER A 89 -14.05 -10.08 23.83
C SER A 89 -13.35 -11.44 23.67
N PRO A 90 -12.26 -11.55 22.88
CA PRO A 90 -11.44 -12.76 22.82
C PRO A 90 -10.88 -13.20 24.18
N GLU A 91 -10.46 -12.26 25.03
CA GLU A 91 -10.00 -12.57 26.38
C GLU A 91 -11.10 -13.26 27.21
N LYS A 92 -12.29 -12.66 27.26
CA LYS A 92 -13.44 -13.20 28.00
C LYS A 92 -13.80 -14.61 27.50
N LEU A 93 -13.79 -14.80 26.18
CA LEU A 93 -14.04 -16.09 25.56
C LEU A 93 -12.98 -17.12 25.97
N ALA A 94 -11.70 -16.78 25.85
CA ALA A 94 -10.60 -17.65 26.24
C ALA A 94 -10.68 -18.08 27.72
N ARG A 95 -10.96 -17.13 28.62
CA ARG A 95 -11.18 -17.44 30.05
C ARG A 95 -12.36 -18.37 30.27
N SER A 96 -13.48 -18.14 29.59
CA SER A 96 -14.68 -18.99 29.71
C SER A 96 -14.45 -20.43 29.23
N GLN A 97 -13.48 -20.64 28.35
CA GLN A 97 -13.09 -21.95 27.81
C GLN A 97 -11.90 -22.57 28.56
N GLY A 98 -11.43 -21.98 29.65
CA GLY A 98 -10.26 -22.46 30.39
C GLY A 98 -8.92 -22.29 29.65
N ARG A 99 -8.87 -21.54 28.55
CA ARG A 99 -7.65 -21.25 27.78
C ARG A 99 -6.90 -20.07 28.39
N ILE A 100 -6.26 -20.31 29.53
CA ILE A 100 -5.65 -19.25 30.35
C ILE A 100 -4.49 -18.55 29.63
N ASP A 101 -3.65 -19.27 28.87
CA ASP A 101 -2.53 -18.65 28.17
C ASP A 101 -2.99 -17.75 27.01
N ASP A 102 -4.00 -18.18 26.25
CA ASP A 102 -4.65 -17.32 25.24
C ASP A 102 -5.23 -16.04 25.88
N ALA A 103 -5.89 -16.18 27.03
CA ALA A 103 -6.43 -15.04 27.76
C ALA A 103 -5.33 -14.06 28.21
N ARG A 104 -4.16 -14.56 28.65
CA ARG A 104 -3.01 -13.72 29.02
C ARG A 104 -2.48 -12.90 27.85
N ILE A 105 -2.49 -13.45 26.64
CA ILE A 105 -2.07 -12.72 25.43
C ILE A 105 -3.01 -11.52 25.19
N PHE A 106 -4.32 -11.72 25.29
CA PHE A 106 -5.28 -10.63 25.11
C PHE A 106 -5.29 -9.62 26.26
N GLU A 107 -5.06 -10.08 27.49
CA GLU A 107 -4.88 -9.22 28.66
C GLU A 107 -3.64 -8.33 28.51
N PHE A 108 -2.54 -8.86 27.97
CA PHE A 108 -1.31 -8.10 27.74
C PHE A 108 -1.54 -6.89 26.82
N LEU A 109 -2.36 -7.03 25.78
CA LEU A 109 -2.73 -5.94 24.86
C LEU A 109 -3.53 -4.81 25.52
N GLN A 110 -4.00 -5.02 26.75
CA GLN A 110 -4.79 -4.05 27.52
C GLN A 110 -3.98 -3.36 28.63
N ARG A 111 -2.68 -3.66 28.75
CA ARG A 111 -1.81 -3.13 29.80
C ARG A 111 -1.33 -1.70 29.51
N PRO A 112 -1.69 -0.70 30.33
CA PRO A 112 -1.31 0.70 30.10
C PRO A 112 0.19 0.95 30.25
N GLU A 113 0.94 0.02 30.86
CA GLU A 113 2.41 0.10 30.95
C GLU A 113 3.09 -0.11 29.60
N ASN A 114 2.42 -0.79 28.66
CA ASN A 114 2.97 -1.16 27.36
C ASN A 114 2.30 -0.43 26.18
N PHE A 115 1.03 -0.03 26.33
CA PHE A 115 0.19 0.45 25.23
C PHE A 115 -0.63 1.68 25.62
N SER A 116 -0.96 2.52 24.64
CA SER A 116 -1.85 3.67 24.86
C SER A 116 -3.33 3.25 24.84
N ILE A 117 -3.85 2.80 25.98
CA ILE A 117 -5.21 2.21 26.07
C ILE A 117 -6.33 3.23 25.88
N GLU A 118 -6.17 4.44 26.42
CA GLU A 118 -7.17 5.51 26.27
C GLU A 118 -7.13 6.12 24.85
N GLY A 119 -5.93 6.10 24.25
CA GLY A 119 -5.62 6.74 22.98
C GLY A 119 -5.61 8.27 23.08
N PRO A 120 -5.07 8.96 22.06
CA PRO A 120 -4.94 10.41 22.10
C PRO A 120 -6.25 11.11 21.71
N GLY A 121 -6.57 12.20 22.40
CA GLY A 121 -7.67 13.10 22.06
C GLY A 121 -9.06 12.45 22.06
N ASN A 122 -10.03 13.13 21.47
CA ASN A 122 -11.40 12.62 21.36
C ASN A 122 -11.61 11.75 20.11
N ARG A 123 -12.79 11.12 19.99
CA ARG A 123 -13.13 10.26 18.84
C ARG A 123 -13.00 10.97 17.48
N GLN A 124 -13.37 12.25 17.42
CA GLN A 124 -13.28 13.04 16.19
C GLN A 124 -11.83 13.28 15.77
N PHE A 125 -10.97 13.65 16.72
CA PHE A 125 -9.53 13.79 16.50
C PHE A 125 -8.93 12.50 15.96
N ARG A 126 -9.22 11.36 16.62
CA ARG A 126 -8.71 10.05 16.18
C ARG A 126 -9.13 9.73 14.75
N LYS A 127 -10.41 9.94 14.42
CA LYS A 127 -10.92 9.74 13.06
C LYS A 127 -10.23 10.66 12.04
N SER A 128 -9.96 11.92 12.38
CA SER A 128 -9.27 12.83 11.48
C SER A 128 -7.82 12.43 11.20
N VAL A 129 -7.11 11.91 12.21
CA VAL A 129 -5.75 11.39 12.04
C VAL A 129 -5.79 10.16 11.14
N GLU A 130 -6.66 9.19 11.42
CA GLU A 130 -6.80 8.01 10.56
C GLU A 130 -7.17 8.35 9.12
N GLN A 131 -8.08 9.30 8.92
CA GLN A 131 -8.46 9.76 7.59
C GLN A 131 -7.29 10.42 6.86
N LYS A 132 -6.48 11.23 7.56
CA LYS A 132 -5.27 11.84 6.99
C LYS A 132 -4.28 10.78 6.50
N TRP A 133 -4.15 9.67 7.21
CA TRP A 133 -3.26 8.55 6.86
C TRP A 133 -3.91 7.50 5.95
N SER A 134 -5.15 7.71 5.51
CA SER A 134 -5.81 6.84 4.54
C SER A 134 -5.18 6.98 3.15
N PHE A 135 -5.21 5.88 2.38
CA PHE A 135 -4.67 5.85 1.01
C PHE A 135 -5.19 7.01 0.17
N SER A 136 -6.51 7.18 0.07
CA SER A 136 -7.12 8.19 -0.79
C SER A 136 -6.73 9.60 -0.39
N LYS A 137 -6.70 9.90 0.91
CA LYS A 137 -6.35 11.24 1.37
C LYS A 137 -4.90 11.60 1.07
N ILE A 138 -3.99 10.64 1.22
CA ILE A 138 -2.58 10.81 0.88
C ILE A 138 -2.42 11.04 -0.63
N VAL A 139 -3.05 10.20 -1.46
CA VAL A 139 -3.00 10.33 -2.92
C VAL A 139 -3.52 11.69 -3.37
N ASP A 140 -4.62 12.17 -2.79
CA ASP A 140 -5.17 13.50 -3.08
C ASP A 140 -4.17 14.63 -2.79
N VAL A 141 -3.48 14.56 -1.64
CA VAL A 141 -2.46 15.57 -1.26
C VAL A 141 -1.28 15.52 -2.24
N LEU A 142 -0.77 14.32 -2.53
CA LEU A 142 0.37 14.14 -3.42
C LEU A 142 0.07 14.54 -4.88
N ASN A 143 -1.15 14.29 -5.36
CA ASN A 143 -1.55 14.62 -6.73
C ASN A 143 -1.72 16.15 -6.93
N ARG A 144 -2.26 16.85 -5.93
CA ARG A 144 -2.42 18.31 -5.97
C ARG A 144 -1.08 19.02 -5.80
N GLY A 145 -0.23 18.49 -4.93
CA GLY A 145 0.92 19.24 -4.40
C GLY A 145 0.48 20.36 -3.46
N GLY A 146 1.41 20.87 -2.64
CA GLY A 146 1.09 21.85 -1.60
C GLY A 146 1.03 21.23 -0.21
N ASP A 147 0.60 22.00 0.79
CA ASP A 147 0.65 21.62 2.21
C ASP A 147 2.03 21.16 2.68
N GLY A 148 3.09 21.70 2.06
CA GLY A 148 4.48 21.30 2.28
C GLY A 148 4.90 20.00 1.60
N HIS A 149 4.14 19.45 0.66
CA HIS A 149 4.50 18.28 -0.15
C HIS A 149 4.86 18.64 -1.60
N GLN A 150 5.87 17.96 -2.14
CA GLN A 150 6.15 17.94 -3.57
C GLN A 150 5.06 17.17 -4.32
N LYS A 151 4.63 17.71 -5.47
CA LYS A 151 3.63 17.07 -6.33
C LYS A 151 4.18 15.81 -6.99
N ILE A 152 3.40 14.73 -6.96
CA ILE A 152 3.62 13.53 -7.79
C ILE A 152 2.51 13.46 -8.82
N SER A 153 2.85 13.78 -10.06
CA SER A 153 1.89 13.79 -11.17
C SER A 153 1.32 12.39 -11.43
N ARG A 154 0.01 12.30 -11.62
CA ARG A 154 -0.71 11.06 -11.99
C ARG A 154 -0.65 9.93 -10.95
N ILE A 155 -0.33 10.25 -9.69
CA ILE A 155 -0.36 9.25 -8.60
C ILE A 155 -1.77 8.70 -8.34
N ASP A 156 -2.80 9.44 -8.74
CA ASP A 156 -4.20 9.02 -8.74
C ASP A 156 -4.49 7.83 -9.67
N ALA A 157 -3.62 7.52 -10.64
CA ALA A 157 -3.72 6.30 -11.43
C ALA A 157 -3.72 5.02 -10.55
N MET A 158 -3.15 5.09 -9.33
CA MET A 158 -3.15 3.97 -8.39
C MET A 158 -4.53 3.64 -7.82
N PHE A 159 -5.52 4.55 -7.92
CA PHE A 159 -6.86 4.33 -7.35
C PHE A 159 -7.55 3.11 -7.93
N HIS A 160 -7.38 2.85 -9.24
CA HIS A 160 -8.01 1.72 -9.88
C HIS A 160 -7.54 0.40 -9.26
N ASN A 161 -6.23 0.16 -9.25
CA ASN A 161 -5.66 -1.09 -8.73
C ASN A 161 -5.88 -1.23 -7.21
N TYR A 162 -5.73 -0.13 -6.45
CA TYR A 162 -6.05 -0.14 -5.02
C TYR A 162 -7.51 -0.49 -4.74
N GLY A 163 -8.44 0.06 -5.53
CA GLY A 163 -9.87 -0.23 -5.45
C GLY A 163 -10.18 -1.68 -5.77
N MET A 164 -9.60 -2.24 -6.84
CA MET A 164 -9.77 -3.64 -7.21
C MET A 164 -9.22 -4.60 -6.14
N ALA A 165 -8.03 -4.32 -5.62
CA ALA A 165 -7.46 -5.09 -4.51
C ALA A 165 -8.32 -5.01 -3.23
N SER A 166 -8.97 -3.87 -3.00
CA SER A 166 -9.95 -3.70 -1.91
C SER A 166 -11.20 -4.56 -2.12
N HIS A 167 -11.75 -4.59 -3.34
CA HIS A 167 -12.88 -5.46 -3.67
C HIS A 167 -12.55 -6.93 -3.41
N LEU A 168 -11.35 -7.38 -3.80
CA LEU A 168 -10.84 -8.73 -3.53
C LEU A 168 -10.72 -9.01 -2.04
N SER A 169 -10.10 -8.10 -1.28
CA SER A 169 -9.95 -8.22 0.18
C SER A 169 -11.29 -8.36 0.92
N HIS A 170 -12.36 -7.80 0.36
CA HIS A 170 -13.68 -7.78 0.95
C HIS A 170 -14.66 -8.79 0.36
N ALA A 171 -14.21 -9.63 -0.59
CA ALA A 171 -15.08 -10.57 -1.32
C ALA A 171 -16.37 -9.89 -1.81
N SER A 172 -16.24 -8.68 -2.37
CA SER A 172 -17.41 -7.92 -2.84
C SER A 172 -18.02 -8.54 -4.11
N PRO A 173 -19.29 -8.25 -4.47
CA PRO A 173 -19.93 -8.75 -5.70
C PRO A 173 -19.06 -8.60 -6.96
N LYS A 174 -18.33 -7.49 -7.07
CA LYS A 174 -17.42 -7.21 -8.20
C LYS A 174 -16.36 -8.30 -8.43
N VAL A 175 -15.94 -9.00 -7.36
CA VAL A 175 -14.99 -10.10 -7.45
C VAL A 175 -15.63 -11.31 -8.11
N PHE A 176 -16.87 -11.63 -7.73
CA PHE A 176 -17.59 -12.76 -8.30
C PHE A 176 -17.87 -12.52 -9.79
N ASP A 177 -18.23 -11.29 -10.18
CA ASP A 177 -18.35 -10.92 -11.61
C ASP A 177 -17.03 -11.16 -12.37
N LEU A 178 -15.87 -10.80 -11.78
CA LEU A 178 -14.56 -11.03 -12.40
C LEU A 178 -14.21 -12.52 -12.51
N LEU A 179 -14.58 -13.31 -11.50
CA LEU A 179 -14.34 -14.75 -11.51
C LEU A 179 -15.25 -15.45 -12.51
N GLU A 180 -16.51 -15.02 -12.61
CA GLU A 180 -17.46 -15.49 -13.62
C GLU A 180 -16.99 -15.12 -15.03
N ASP A 181 -16.52 -13.89 -15.25
CA ASP A 181 -15.90 -13.48 -16.50
C ASP A 181 -14.77 -14.43 -16.87
N ARG A 182 -13.80 -14.68 -15.98
CA ARG A 182 -12.70 -15.61 -16.27
C ARG A 182 -13.15 -17.05 -16.50
N ALA A 183 -14.18 -17.51 -15.80
CA ALA A 183 -14.69 -18.87 -15.93
C ALA A 183 -15.45 -19.09 -17.25
N THR A 184 -16.01 -18.03 -17.83
CA THR A 184 -16.84 -18.08 -19.04
C THR A 184 -16.15 -17.51 -20.28
N ARG A 185 -15.02 -16.81 -20.11
CA ARG A 185 -14.24 -16.21 -21.18
C ARG A 185 -13.61 -17.27 -22.08
N GLY A 186 -13.69 -17.02 -23.38
CA GLY A 186 -13.22 -17.91 -24.44
C GLY A 186 -11.76 -17.66 -24.83
N GLU A 187 -11.56 -17.32 -26.10
CA GLU A 187 -10.24 -17.37 -26.76
C GLU A 187 -9.19 -16.39 -26.19
N ASP A 188 -9.62 -15.31 -25.55
CA ASP A 188 -8.72 -14.27 -25.04
C ASP A 188 -8.38 -14.39 -23.54
N LEU A 189 -8.86 -15.43 -22.85
CA LEU A 189 -8.59 -15.66 -21.42
C LEU A 189 -7.09 -15.65 -21.11
N GLY A 190 -6.28 -16.38 -21.90
CA GLY A 190 -4.83 -16.44 -21.68
C GLY A 190 -4.15 -15.08 -21.83
N LEU A 191 -4.62 -14.24 -22.76
CA LEU A 191 -4.11 -12.88 -22.93
C LEU A 191 -4.48 -11.99 -21.74
N LEU A 192 -5.71 -12.09 -21.25
CA LEU A 192 -6.18 -11.39 -20.05
C LEU A 192 -5.31 -11.74 -18.84
N GLU A 193 -5.08 -13.04 -18.61
CA GLU A 193 -4.33 -13.51 -17.44
C GLU A 193 -2.87 -13.06 -17.47
N VAL A 194 -2.20 -13.20 -18.63
CA VAL A 194 -0.82 -12.77 -18.77
C VAL A 194 -0.70 -11.25 -18.70
N ALA A 195 -1.63 -10.49 -19.29
CA ALA A 195 -1.65 -9.03 -19.17
C ALA A 195 -1.89 -8.59 -17.71
N HIS A 196 -2.75 -9.29 -16.98
CA HIS A 196 -3.00 -9.03 -15.56
C HIS A 196 -1.74 -9.24 -14.71
N VAL A 197 -1.07 -10.40 -14.86
CA VAL A 197 0.20 -10.67 -14.18
C VAL A 197 1.28 -9.67 -14.59
N GLY A 198 1.36 -9.33 -15.87
CA GLY A 198 2.29 -8.34 -16.40
C GLY A 198 2.10 -6.96 -15.75
N ARG A 199 0.85 -6.51 -15.59
CA ARG A 199 0.54 -5.28 -14.85
C ARG A 199 1.02 -5.35 -13.40
N MET A 200 0.74 -6.44 -12.68
CA MET A 200 1.16 -6.60 -11.28
C MET A 200 2.68 -6.52 -11.12
N LEU A 201 3.43 -7.21 -11.98
CA LEU A 201 4.90 -7.15 -11.98
C LEU A 201 5.42 -5.75 -12.33
N SER A 202 4.78 -5.07 -13.29
CA SER A 202 5.09 -3.69 -13.65
C SER A 202 4.86 -2.72 -12.49
N ASP A 203 3.74 -2.85 -11.78
CA ASP A 203 3.43 -2.05 -10.58
C ASP A 203 4.48 -2.26 -9.48
N ILE A 204 4.83 -3.52 -9.19
CA ILE A 204 5.84 -3.86 -8.17
C ILE A 204 7.18 -3.17 -8.51
N VAL A 205 7.68 -3.35 -9.73
CA VAL A 205 9.00 -2.83 -10.11
C VAL A 205 8.98 -1.31 -10.21
N SER A 206 8.00 -0.73 -10.91
CA SER A 206 7.94 0.72 -11.13
C SER A 206 7.80 1.48 -9.83
N LEU A 207 6.89 1.08 -8.95
CA LEU A 207 6.68 1.76 -7.66
C LEU A 207 7.87 1.56 -6.71
N THR A 208 8.53 0.40 -6.75
CA THR A 208 9.79 0.19 -6.00
C THR A 208 10.90 1.10 -6.51
N VAL A 209 11.09 1.18 -7.83
CA VAL A 209 12.06 2.09 -8.47
C VAL A 209 11.79 3.55 -8.09
N PHE A 210 10.53 3.99 -8.18
CA PHE A 210 10.17 5.36 -7.82
C PHE A 210 10.34 5.63 -6.33
N SER A 211 10.03 4.66 -5.45
CA SER A 211 10.26 4.80 -4.00
C SER A 211 11.75 4.97 -3.68
N LEU A 212 12.61 4.11 -4.26
CA LEU A 212 14.07 4.23 -4.11
C LEU A 212 14.61 5.54 -4.66
N HIS A 213 14.11 5.99 -5.81
CA HIS A 213 14.49 7.27 -6.36
C HIS A 213 14.10 8.42 -5.41
N GLN A 214 12.89 8.38 -4.87
CA GLN A 214 12.39 9.40 -3.96
C GLN A 214 13.13 9.41 -2.61
N VAL A 215 13.63 8.26 -2.11
CA VAL A 215 14.59 8.23 -0.98
C VAL A 215 15.77 9.15 -1.30
N ARG A 216 16.42 8.93 -2.45
CA ARG A 216 17.62 9.66 -2.85
C ARG A 216 17.31 11.16 -3.00
N VAL A 217 16.18 11.50 -3.62
CA VAL A 217 15.74 12.89 -3.74
C VAL A 217 15.53 13.54 -2.36
N SER A 218 14.89 12.84 -1.43
CA SER A 218 14.60 13.37 -0.11
C SER A 218 15.84 13.59 0.78
N LEU A 219 16.93 12.86 0.51
CA LEU A 219 18.18 12.90 1.27
C LEU A 219 19.26 13.78 0.64
N LEU A 220 19.36 13.77 -0.69
CA LEU A 220 20.45 14.38 -1.46
C LEU A 220 19.99 15.58 -2.31
N GLY A 221 18.68 15.86 -2.35
CA GLY A 221 18.10 16.88 -3.20
C GLY A 221 17.77 16.37 -4.61
N ILE A 222 17.39 17.30 -5.50
CA ILE A 222 16.98 16.96 -6.87
C ILE A 222 18.16 16.33 -7.61
N MET A 223 17.96 15.11 -8.10
CA MET A 223 18.98 14.36 -8.82
C MET A 223 18.32 13.48 -9.88
N PRO A 224 19.05 13.07 -10.93
CA PRO A 224 18.53 12.10 -11.88
C PRO A 224 18.33 10.72 -11.21
N MET A 225 17.38 9.97 -11.76
CA MET A 225 17.22 8.56 -11.41
C MET A 225 18.49 7.80 -11.76
N ALA A 226 18.94 6.90 -10.89
CA ALA A 226 20.17 6.13 -11.13
C ALA A 226 19.97 5.19 -12.33
N ASP A 227 21.01 5.02 -13.15
CA ASP A 227 20.96 4.18 -14.35
C ASP A 227 20.47 2.77 -14.08
N ILE A 228 20.83 2.18 -12.94
CA ILE A 228 20.36 0.83 -12.58
C ILE A 228 18.84 0.78 -12.35
N LEU A 229 18.26 1.83 -11.79
CA LEU A 229 16.82 1.95 -11.60
C LEU A 229 16.09 2.19 -12.92
N VAL A 230 16.66 3.03 -13.79
CA VAL A 230 16.14 3.25 -15.14
C VAL A 230 16.15 1.94 -15.94
N LYS A 231 17.26 1.20 -15.92
CA LYS A 231 17.38 -0.11 -16.58
C LYS A 231 16.37 -1.12 -16.06
N ALA A 232 16.14 -1.16 -14.74
CA ALA A 232 15.16 -2.06 -14.12
C ALA A 232 13.73 -1.72 -14.59
N TYR A 233 13.36 -0.44 -14.57
CA TYR A 233 12.06 0.02 -15.05
C TYR A 233 11.87 -0.28 -16.55
N SER A 234 12.83 0.11 -17.40
CA SER A 234 12.74 -0.12 -18.85
C SER A 234 12.61 -1.60 -19.17
N ARG A 235 13.42 -2.47 -18.54
CA ARG A 235 13.35 -3.92 -18.76
C ARG A 235 11.97 -4.50 -18.41
N MET A 236 11.36 -4.04 -17.32
CA MET A 236 10.03 -4.52 -16.93
C MET A 236 8.94 -4.00 -17.89
N SER A 237 9.04 -2.74 -18.31
CA SER A 237 8.15 -2.17 -19.32
C SER A 237 8.24 -2.94 -20.64
N ASP A 238 9.44 -3.19 -21.14
CA ASP A 238 9.68 -3.92 -22.39
C ASP A 238 9.16 -5.36 -22.33
N LEU A 239 9.27 -6.01 -21.16
CA LEU A 239 8.78 -7.37 -20.95
C LEU A 239 7.24 -7.46 -20.96
N THR A 240 6.57 -6.46 -20.38
CA THR A 240 5.11 -6.53 -20.12
C THR A 240 4.28 -5.92 -21.24
N LYS A 241 4.84 -4.93 -21.96
CA LYS A 241 4.16 -4.19 -23.02
C LYS A 241 3.55 -5.06 -24.13
N PRO A 242 4.24 -6.08 -24.69
CA PRO A 242 3.66 -6.89 -25.78
C PRO A 242 2.37 -7.61 -25.37
N TYR A 243 2.29 -8.09 -24.13
CA TYR A 243 1.12 -8.79 -23.62
C TYR A 243 -0.04 -7.83 -23.33
N GLN A 244 0.25 -6.65 -22.80
CA GLN A 244 -0.74 -5.59 -22.59
C GLN A 244 -1.35 -5.15 -23.92
N GLU A 245 -0.52 -4.90 -24.94
CA GLU A 245 -1.00 -4.53 -26.27
C GLU A 245 -1.77 -5.66 -26.95
N ALA A 246 -1.35 -6.92 -26.78
CA ALA A 246 -2.05 -8.06 -27.34
C ALA A 246 -3.45 -8.23 -26.73
N PHE A 247 -3.56 -8.11 -25.40
CA PHE A 247 -4.87 -8.12 -24.74
C PHE A 247 -5.72 -6.92 -25.12
N GLN A 248 -5.14 -5.72 -25.21
CA GLN A 248 -5.89 -4.53 -25.63
C GLN A 248 -6.49 -4.72 -27.03
N ARG A 249 -5.71 -5.23 -27.98
CA ARG A 249 -6.19 -5.54 -29.34
C ARG A 249 -7.31 -6.58 -29.34
N SER A 250 -7.27 -7.56 -28.44
CA SER A 250 -8.36 -8.55 -28.35
C SER A 250 -9.67 -7.95 -27.82
N GLN A 251 -9.63 -6.75 -27.23
CA GLN A 251 -10.83 -6.03 -26.78
C GLN A 251 -11.31 -4.96 -27.78
N ASP A 252 -10.66 -4.75 -28.92
CA ASP A 252 -10.98 -3.65 -29.84
C ASP A 252 -12.44 -3.69 -30.31
N ASP A 253 -12.97 -4.88 -30.62
CA ASP A 253 -14.37 -5.04 -31.04
C ASP A 253 -15.37 -4.80 -29.90
N LEU A 254 -14.98 -5.06 -28.64
CA LEU A 254 -15.82 -4.77 -27.47
C LEU A 254 -15.94 -3.26 -27.20
N TYR A 255 -14.88 -2.51 -27.49
CA TYR A 255 -14.80 -1.06 -27.24
C TYR A 255 -15.07 -0.19 -28.47
N ARG A 256 -15.34 -0.80 -29.64
CA ARG A 256 -15.82 -0.07 -30.81
C ARG A 256 -17.18 0.55 -30.48
N ASP A 257 -17.26 1.87 -30.64
CA ASP A 257 -18.52 2.60 -30.56
C ASP A 257 -19.42 2.13 -31.71
N PRO A 258 -20.61 1.55 -31.44
CA PRO A 258 -21.51 1.10 -32.49
C PRO A 258 -22.06 2.26 -33.36
N SER A 259 -21.76 3.52 -33.01
CA SER A 259 -22.11 4.72 -33.78
C SER A 259 -20.99 5.29 -34.67
N GLN A 260 -19.82 4.65 -34.72
CA GLN A 260 -18.74 4.90 -35.69
C GLN A 260 -18.68 3.82 -36.77
#